data_AF-A0A367LT56-F1
#
_entry.id   AF-A0A367LT56-F1
#
_cell.length_a   1.000
_cell.length_b   1.000
_cell.length_c   1.000
_cell.angle_alpha   90.00
_cell.angle_beta   90.00
_cell.angle_gamma   90.00
#
_symmetry.space_group_name_H-M   'P 1'
#
loop_
_entity.id
_entity.type
_entity.pdbx_description
1 polymer ?
#
loop_
_entity_poly.entity_id
_entity_poly.type
_entity_poly.pdbx_seq_one_letter_code
_entity_poly.pdbx_strand_id
1 'polypeptide(L)' 'SERVAESALQRLDLSGWRVAFSGSEPIRQDSLERFAEKFAASRFDASSFFACYGLAEATLFVTGGQRGQG' A
#
# COMPACT_ATOMS: atom_id res chain seq x y z
N SER A 1 -17.56 -3.03 8.48
CA SER A 1 -16.18 -2.58 8.23
C SER A 1 -15.33 -3.10 9.37
N GLU A 2 -14.57 -4.15 9.14
CA GLU A 2 -13.71 -4.75 10.16
C GLU A 2 -12.42 -3.93 10.24
N ARG A 3 -12.06 -3.48 11.45
CA ARG A 3 -10.83 -2.72 11.69
C ARG A 3 -9.81 -3.65 12.36
N VAL A 4 -8.57 -3.62 11.90
CA VAL A 4 -7.47 -4.35 12.52
C VAL A 4 -7.30 -3.89 13.97
N ALA A 5 -7.38 -4.83 14.91
CA ALA A 5 -7.14 -4.62 16.33
C ALA A 5 -5.65 -4.38 16.60
N GLU A 6 -5.33 -3.58 17.62
CA GLU A 6 -3.95 -3.23 17.97
C GLU A 6 -3.08 -4.47 18.28
N SER A 7 -3.66 -5.45 18.97
CA SER A 7 -2.96 -6.70 19.29
C SER A 7 -2.59 -7.51 18.05
N ALA A 8 -3.32 -7.36 16.94
CA ALA A 8 -2.98 -8.00 15.67
C ALA A 8 -1.80 -7.30 14.98
N LEU A 9 -1.70 -5.97 15.07
CA LEU A 9 -0.57 -5.19 14.53
C LEU A 9 0.75 -5.58 15.18
N GLN A 10 0.75 -5.79 16.50
CA GLN A 10 1.95 -6.18 17.26
C GLN A 10 2.52 -7.55 16.89
N ARG A 11 1.70 -8.44 16.31
CA ARG A 11 2.12 -9.79 15.89
C ARG A 11 2.46 -9.88 14.40
N LEU A 12 2.29 -8.79 13.66
CA LEU A 12 2.49 -8.74 12.22
C LEU A 12 3.87 -8.14 11.91
N ASP A 13 4.65 -8.81 11.06
CA ASP A 13 5.91 -8.29 10.51
C ASP A 13 5.76 -8.14 8.99
N LEU A 14 5.79 -6.89 8.52
CA LEU A 14 5.66 -6.48 7.12
C LEU A 14 7.00 -6.11 6.48
N SER A 15 8.13 -6.35 7.15
CA SER A 15 9.46 -6.03 6.61
C SER A 15 9.79 -6.75 5.30
N GLY A 16 9.10 -7.87 5.01
CA GLY A 16 9.20 -8.58 3.74
C GLY A 16 8.40 -7.97 2.58
N TRP A 17 7.50 -7.01 2.84
CA TRP A 17 6.63 -6.44 1.83
C TRP A 17 7.35 -5.37 1.00
N ARG A 18 7.95 -5.82 -0.11
CA ARG A 18 8.83 -4.99 -0.96
C ARG A 18 8.12 -4.15 -2.03
N VAL A 19 6.90 -4.53 -2.40
CA VAL A 19 6.09 -3.85 -3.43
C VAL A 19 4.62 -3.91 -3.00
N ALA A 20 4.10 -2.76 -2.58
CA ALA A 20 2.71 -2.56 -2.18
C ALA A 20 1.98 -1.79 -3.30
N PHE A 21 1.37 -2.53 -4.22
CA PHE A 21 0.59 -1.96 -5.32
C PHE A 21 -0.63 -1.20 -4.77
N SER A 22 -0.81 0.03 -5.25
CA SER A 22 -2.01 0.84 -5.02
C SER A 22 -2.44 1.45 -6.36
N GLY A 23 -3.71 1.31 -6.73
CA GLY A 23 -4.15 1.68 -8.07
C GLY A 23 -5.65 1.52 -8.32
N SER A 24 -6.03 1.46 -9.61
CA SER A 24 -7.40 1.32 -10.16
C SER A 24 -8.34 2.54 -10.05
N GLU A 25 -8.15 3.39 -9.04
CA GLU A 25 -8.86 4.67 -8.85
C GLU A 25 -7.87 5.80 -8.50
N PRO A 26 -8.27 7.08 -8.48
CA PRO A 26 -7.38 8.15 -8.04
C PRO A 26 -6.78 7.85 -6.66
N ILE A 27 -5.45 7.75 -6.64
CA ILE A 27 -4.70 7.44 -5.41
C ILE A 27 -4.78 8.65 -4.48
N ARG A 28 -5.11 8.37 -3.23
CA ARG A 28 -5.34 9.35 -2.17
C ARG A 28 -4.16 9.33 -1.21
N GLN A 29 -3.32 10.36 -1.29
CA GLN A 29 -2.10 10.50 -0.49
C GLN A 29 -2.37 10.35 1.02
N ASP A 30 -3.41 11.03 1.51
CA ASP A 30 -3.88 10.97 2.90
C ASP A 30 -4.18 9.53 3.38
N SER A 31 -4.62 8.67 2.48
CA SER A 31 -4.94 7.28 2.79
C SER A 31 -3.68 6.43 2.91
N LEU A 32 -2.67 6.69 2.09
CA LEU A 32 -1.38 5.99 2.11
C LEU A 32 -0.55 6.39 3.32
N GLU A 33 -0.53 7.68 3.67
CA GLU A 33 0.12 8.19 4.88
C GLU A 33 -0.49 7.55 6.13
N ARG A 34 -1.82 7.57 6.26
CA ARG A 34 -2.52 6.94 7.40
C ARG A 34 -2.30 5.43 7.46
N PHE A 35 -2.14 4.76 6.33
CA PHE A 35 -1.80 3.34 6.29
C PHE A 35 -0.37 3.12 6.79
N ALA A 36 0.60 3.85 6.25
CA ALA A 36 2.00 3.72 6.64
C ALA A 36 2.19 4.01 8.14
N GLU A 37 1.56 5.05 8.66
CA GLU A 37 1.57 5.38 10.10
C GLU A 37 0.99 4.24 10.94
N LYS A 38 -0.18 3.72 10.57
CA LYS A 38 -0.86 2.65 11.32
C LYS A 38 -0.03 1.36 11.37
N PHE A 39 0.68 1.03 10.29
CA PHE A 39 1.43 -0.22 10.17
C PHE A 39 2.94 -0.05 10.39
N ALA A 40 3.42 1.13 10.78
CA ALA A 40 4.82 1.37 11.11
C ALA A 40 5.32 0.46 12.25
N ALA A 41 4.49 0.21 13.27
CA ALA A 41 4.79 -0.71 14.35
C ALA A 41 4.94 -2.18 13.87
N SER A 42 4.30 -2.52 12.75
CA SER A 42 4.42 -3.80 12.07
C SER A 42 5.57 -3.83 11.06
N ARG A 43 6.50 -2.87 11.08
CA ARG A 43 7.67 -2.78 10.18
C ARG A 43 7.33 -2.64 8.69
N PHE A 44 6.19 -2.01 8.39
CA PHE A 44 5.90 -1.60 7.02
C PHE A 44 6.84 -0.46 6.59
N ASP A 45 7.41 -0.56 5.39
CA ASP A 45 8.21 0.50 4.79
C ASP A 45 7.37 1.28 3.77
N ALA A 46 7.17 2.58 4.01
CA ALA A 46 6.44 3.45 3.10
C ALA A 46 7.10 3.53 1.70
N SER A 47 8.41 3.29 1.62
CA SER A 47 9.12 3.21 0.35
C SER A 47 8.68 2.01 -0.50
N SER A 48 7.96 1.04 0.08
CA SER A 48 7.39 -0.10 -0.63
C SER A 48 6.20 0.25 -1.51
N PHE A 49 5.57 1.41 -1.34
CA PHE A 49 4.44 1.81 -2.17
C PHE A 49 4.80 1.85 -3.65
N PHE A 50 3.85 1.40 -4.46
CA PHE A 50 3.95 1.40 -5.91
C PHE A 50 2.61 1.80 -6.50
N ALA A 51 2.48 3.08 -6.86
CA ALA A 51 1.33 3.57 -7.60
C ALA A 51 1.26 2.89 -8.98
N CYS A 52 0.11 2.32 -9.30
CA CYS A 52 -0.16 1.73 -10.60
C CYS A 52 -1.53 2.11 -11.13
N TYR A 53 -1.66 2.17 -12.45
CA TYR A 53 -2.92 2.32 -13.14
C TYR A 53 -3.21 1.09 -13.99
N GLY A 54 -4.46 0.67 -13.98
CA GLY A 54 -4.91 -0.57 -14.58
C GLY A 54 -6.33 -0.44 -15.10
N LEU A 55 -6.63 -1.13 -16.20
CA LEU A 55 -7.96 -1.21 -16.81
C LEU A 55 -8.22 -2.66 -17.21
N ALA A 56 -9.46 -3.12 -17.04
CA ALA A 56 -9.86 -4.46 -17.45
C ALA A 56 -9.77 -4.63 -18.98
N GLU A 57 -10.08 -3.57 -19.73
CA GLU A 57 -9.99 -3.48 -21.19
C GLU A 57 -8.54 -3.65 -21.69
N ALA A 58 -7.56 -3.36 -20.84
CA ALA A 58 -6.13 -3.58 -21.08
C ALA A 58 -5.59 -4.81 -20.33
N THR A 59 -6.46 -5.77 -20.00
CA THR A 59 -6.18 -6.98 -19.20
C THR A 59 -5.93 -6.71 -17.71
N LEU A 60 -5.01 -5.81 -17.34
CA LEU A 60 -4.82 -5.46 -15.92
C LEU A 60 -3.94 -4.21 -15.68
N PHE A 61 -2.76 -4.14 -16.28
CA PHE A 61 -1.74 -3.12 -15.96
C PHE A 61 -1.47 -2.23 -17.17
N VAL A 62 -1.59 -0.92 -16.98
CA VAL A 62 -1.38 0.07 -18.05
C VAL A 62 -0.09 0.85 -17.79
N THR A 63 0.08 1.43 -16.61
CA THR A 63 1.31 2.16 -16.21
C THR A 63 1.59 2.04 -14.72
N GLY A 64 2.83 2.34 -14.31
CA GLY A 64 3.22 2.41 -12.90
C GLY A 64 4.23 3.54 -12.65
N GLY A 65 4.22 4.07 -11.43
CA GLY A 65 5.18 5.07 -10.96
C GLY A 65 6.52 4.44 -10.54
N GLN A 66 7.40 5.26 -9.99
CA GLN A 66 8.61 4.76 -9.36
C GLN A 66 8.26 4.18 -7.98
N ARG A 67 8.91 3.09 -7.57
CA ARG A 67 8.73 2.56 -6.20
C ARG A 67 9.09 3.65 -5.17
N GLY A 68 8.26 3.77 -4.15
CA GLY A 68 8.32 4.82 -3.14
C GLY A 68 7.67 6.14 -3.58
N GLN A 69 7.01 6.15 -4.74
CA GLN A 69 6.18 7.25 -5.23
C GLN A 69 4.75 6.77 -5.38
N GLY A 70 3.81 7.57 -4.89
CA GLY A 70 2.42 7.18 -4.76
C GLY A 70 2.01 7.19 -3.32
#